data_AF-A0A1B6HPS0-F1
#
_entry.id   AF-A0A1B6HPS0-F1
#
_cell.length_a   1.000
_cell.length_b   1.000
_cell.length_c   1.000
_cell.angle_alpha   90.00
_cell.angle_beta   90.00
_cell.angle_gamma   90.00
#
_symmetry.space_group_name_H-M   'P 1'
#
loop_
_entity.id
_entity.type
_entity.pdbx_description
1 polymer ?
#
loop_
_entity_poly.entity_id
_entity_poly.type
_entity_poly.pdbx_seq_one_letter_code
_entity_poly.pdbx_strand_id
1 'polypeptide(L)'
;SLVQVFIGYFGVMGILLRYVTPLTIVPTVSLVGLSLFENAAEAASKHWAISGSTILMLTVFSQCLTEVKVPGINYKRGQGFRIIWFNLFKLFPVLLTIIIMWGVCGIITLKDVLPRGHPARTDVKIKILEDSDWFRIPYPGQWGMPTVSASGVLGMLAGVLACTVESISYYPTVAKMCGAPPPPVHAINRGIGTEGLGTMLAGLWGSGNGTNTFGENVGAIGVTKVGSRRVIQYACVLMLLQGVINKFGAVFIIIPEPVVGGIFCVMFGMITAFGLSALQYVELNSSRNLYIIGFSMFFSLVLPKWMVAHPDAIQ
;
A
#
# COMPACT_ATOMS: atom_id res chain seq x y z
N SER A 1 -6.08 -16.47 5.28
CA SER A 1 -7.40 -15.78 5.22
C SER A 1 -8.48 -16.46 6.05
N LEU A 2 -8.75 -17.77 5.90
CA LEU A 2 -9.75 -18.47 6.75
C LEU A 2 -9.50 -18.30 8.25
N VAL A 3 -8.22 -18.36 8.65
CA VAL A 3 -7.80 -18.07 10.03
C VAL A 3 -8.19 -16.64 10.44
N GLN A 4 -7.97 -15.64 9.58
CA GLN A 4 -8.35 -14.25 9.87
C GLN A 4 -9.87 -14.06 9.99
N VAL A 5 -10.64 -14.70 9.10
CA VAL A 5 -12.10 -14.73 9.17
C VAL A 5 -12.56 -15.33 10.49
N PHE A 6 -11.96 -16.46 10.88
CA PHE A 6 -12.25 -17.14 12.13
C PHE A 6 -11.91 -16.25 13.34
N ILE A 7 -10.70 -15.71 13.41
CA ILE A 7 -10.26 -14.86 14.52
C ILE A 7 -11.13 -13.59 14.63
N GLY A 8 -11.52 -13.00 13.51
CA GLY A 8 -12.41 -11.86 13.43
C GLY A 8 -13.82 -12.17 13.93
N TYR A 9 -14.54 -13.07 13.28
CA TYR A 9 -15.96 -13.32 13.59
C TYR A 9 -16.20 -14.07 14.90
N PHE A 10 -15.29 -14.96 15.32
CA PHE A 10 -15.39 -15.65 16.62
C PHE A 10 -14.90 -14.79 17.79
N GLY A 11 -14.43 -13.57 17.51
CA GLY A 11 -14.08 -12.59 18.54
C GLY A 11 -12.79 -12.88 19.30
N VAL A 12 -11.98 -13.83 18.82
CA VAL A 12 -10.63 -14.12 19.34
C VAL A 12 -9.74 -12.88 19.26
N MET A 13 -9.98 -12.01 18.27
CA MET A 13 -9.33 -10.69 18.18
C MET A 13 -9.48 -9.87 19.45
N GLY A 14 -10.61 -9.92 20.15
CA GLY A 14 -10.82 -9.18 21.41
C GLY A 14 -9.89 -9.62 22.53
N ILE A 15 -9.46 -10.88 22.52
CA ILE A 15 -8.48 -11.43 23.46
C ILE A 15 -7.07 -11.00 23.02
N LEU A 16 -6.76 -11.11 21.73
CA LEU A 16 -5.47 -10.70 21.16
C LEU A 16 -5.19 -9.20 21.35
N LEU A 17 -6.22 -8.35 21.28
CA LEU A 17 -6.10 -6.91 21.54
C LEU A 17 -5.54 -6.59 22.94
N ARG A 18 -5.65 -7.50 23.92
CA ARG A 18 -5.03 -7.30 25.25
C ARG A 18 -3.50 -7.40 25.19
N TYR A 19 -2.96 -8.10 24.20
CA TYR A 19 -1.52 -8.31 24.02
C TYR A 19 -0.93 -7.42 22.92
N VAL A 20 -1.77 -6.89 22.03
CA VAL A 20 -1.35 -5.92 21.01
C VAL A 20 -1.20 -4.55 21.66
N THR A 21 0.04 -4.19 21.98
CA THR A 21 0.41 -2.90 22.57
C THR A 21 1.20 -2.10 21.55
N PRO A 22 1.37 -0.76 21.72
CA PRO A 22 2.26 0.01 20.85
C PRO A 22 3.67 -0.58 20.74
N LEU A 23 4.15 -1.26 21.80
CA LEU A 23 5.44 -1.94 21.84
C LEU A 23 5.54 -3.12 20.84
N THR A 24 4.43 -3.78 20.52
CA THR A 24 4.38 -4.84 19.49
C THR A 24 4.01 -4.30 18.11
N ILE A 25 3.17 -3.26 18.04
CA ILE A 25 2.78 -2.62 16.77
C ILE A 25 3.98 -1.99 16.07
N VAL A 26 4.82 -1.24 16.80
CA VAL A 26 5.96 -0.52 16.23
C VAL A 26 6.88 -1.44 15.41
N PRO A 27 7.46 -2.52 15.98
CA PRO A 27 8.33 -3.38 15.20
C PRO A 27 7.57 -4.05 14.05
N THR A 28 6.37 -4.58 14.29
CA THR A 28 5.61 -5.28 13.24
C THR A 28 5.33 -4.39 12.02
N VAL A 29 4.79 -3.19 12.23
CA VAL A 29 4.42 -2.29 11.11
C VAL A 29 5.66 -1.69 10.46
N SER A 30 6.67 -1.30 11.25
CA SER A 30 7.91 -0.72 10.69
C SER A 30 8.65 -1.72 9.81
N LEU A 31 8.65 -2.99 10.21
CA LEU A 31 9.31 -4.06 9.46
C LEU A 31 8.57 -4.48 8.20
N VAL A 32 7.25 -4.33 8.14
CA VAL A 32 6.51 -4.53 6.87
C VAL A 32 7.07 -3.59 5.79
N GLY A 33 7.26 -2.31 6.11
CA GLY A 33 7.89 -1.35 5.21
C GLY A 33 9.36 -1.70 4.91
N LEU A 34 10.17 -1.94 5.95
CA LEU A 34 11.59 -2.24 5.78
C LEU A 34 11.85 -3.53 5.01
N SER A 35 11.04 -4.56 5.16
CA SER A 35 11.24 -5.87 4.50
C SER A 35 11.17 -5.82 2.98
N LEU A 36 10.56 -4.77 2.41
CA LEU A 36 10.39 -4.59 0.97
C LEU A 36 11.51 -3.75 0.32
N PHE A 37 12.57 -3.44 1.08
CA PHE A 37 13.68 -2.61 0.58
C PHE A 37 14.40 -3.22 -0.62
N GLU A 38 14.55 -4.55 -0.68
CA GLU A 38 15.23 -5.23 -1.78
C GLU A 38 14.46 -5.05 -3.09
N ASN A 39 13.13 -5.19 -3.05
CA ASN A 39 12.25 -4.97 -4.20
C ASN A 39 12.32 -3.52 -4.71
N ALA A 40 12.35 -2.55 -3.79
CA ALA A 40 12.51 -1.15 -4.14
C ALA A 40 13.89 -0.88 -4.75
N ALA A 41 14.95 -1.45 -4.18
CA ALA A 41 16.32 -1.31 -4.65
C ALA A 41 16.50 -1.94 -6.04
N GLU A 42 15.96 -3.14 -6.27
CA GLU A 42 16.04 -3.81 -7.57
C GLU A 42 15.34 -2.98 -8.66
N ALA A 43 14.09 -2.54 -8.42
CA ALA A 43 13.36 -1.71 -9.36
C ALA A 43 14.06 -0.37 -9.60
N ALA A 44 14.58 0.27 -8.56
CA ALA A 44 15.28 1.56 -8.66
C ALA A 44 16.63 1.44 -9.39
N SER A 45 17.34 0.32 -9.20
CA SER A 45 18.66 0.06 -9.78
C SER A 45 18.63 -0.03 -11.30
N LYS A 46 17.46 -0.28 -11.90
CA LYS A 46 17.27 -0.27 -13.36
C LYS A 46 17.64 1.08 -13.98
N HIS A 47 17.45 2.20 -13.27
CA HIS A 47 17.99 3.52 -13.67
C HIS A 47 17.97 4.56 -12.54
N TRP A 48 19.05 4.67 -11.78
CA TRP A 48 19.15 5.55 -10.61
C TRP A 48 18.77 7.01 -10.86
N ALA A 49 19.09 7.60 -12.02
CA ALA A 49 18.76 9.01 -12.25
C ALA A 49 17.25 9.24 -12.42
N ILE A 50 16.51 8.25 -12.95
CA ILE A 50 15.04 8.36 -13.11
C ILE A 50 14.37 8.06 -11.78
N SER A 51 14.85 7.04 -11.06
CA SER A 51 14.39 6.73 -9.71
C SER A 51 14.63 7.91 -8.76
N GLY A 52 15.82 8.50 -8.79
CA GLY A 52 16.20 9.65 -7.96
C GLY A 52 15.41 10.92 -8.30
N SER A 53 15.19 11.21 -9.58
CA SER A 53 14.31 12.33 -9.98
C SER A 53 12.86 12.08 -9.59
N THR A 54 12.38 10.83 -9.66
CA THR A 54 11.05 10.46 -9.16
C THR A 54 10.93 10.71 -7.65
N ILE A 55 11.93 10.30 -6.85
CA ILE A 55 11.97 10.56 -5.40
C ILE A 55 11.97 12.07 -5.12
N LEU A 56 12.80 12.83 -5.82
CA LEU A 56 12.90 14.28 -5.66
C LEU A 56 11.55 14.95 -5.98
N MET A 57 10.95 14.61 -7.12
CA MET A 57 9.67 15.15 -7.57
C MET A 57 8.55 14.84 -6.57
N LEU A 58 8.47 13.58 -6.13
CA LEU A 58 7.49 13.15 -5.14
C LEU A 58 7.69 13.89 -3.81
N THR A 59 8.93 14.10 -3.39
CA THR A 59 9.25 14.85 -2.16
C THR A 59 8.84 16.32 -2.29
N VAL A 60 9.14 16.97 -3.42
CA VAL A 60 8.72 18.35 -3.67
C VAL A 60 7.20 18.49 -3.65
N PHE A 61 6.49 17.57 -4.30
CA PHE A 61 5.02 17.59 -4.32
C PHE A 61 4.41 17.33 -2.94
N SER A 62 4.95 16.33 -2.23
CA SER A 62 4.42 15.88 -0.95
C SER A 62 4.76 16.82 0.21
N GLN A 63 5.95 17.44 0.20
CA GLN A 63 6.49 18.20 1.34
C GLN A 63 6.56 19.71 1.09
N CYS A 64 6.84 20.16 -0.13
CA CYS A 64 7.02 21.59 -0.43
C CYS A 64 5.74 22.24 -0.99
N LEU A 65 5.02 21.55 -1.88
CA LEU A 65 3.84 22.10 -2.56
C LEU A 65 2.51 21.72 -1.89
N THR A 66 2.56 21.14 -0.70
CA THR A 66 1.42 20.61 0.04
C THR A 66 0.33 21.65 0.31
N GLU A 67 0.74 22.91 0.55
CA GLU A 67 -0.15 24.02 0.86
C GLU A 67 -0.48 24.89 -0.37
N VAL A 68 0.08 24.55 -1.54
CA VAL A 68 -0.24 25.24 -2.80
C VAL A 68 -1.60 24.80 -3.30
N LYS A 69 -2.54 25.75 -3.32
CA LYS A 69 -3.87 25.53 -3.87
C LYS A 69 -3.84 25.73 -5.37
N VAL A 70 -4.42 24.80 -6.12
CA VAL A 70 -4.52 24.87 -7.58
C VAL A 70 -5.96 25.20 -7.95
N PRO A 71 -6.20 26.08 -8.95
CA PRO A 71 -7.55 26.38 -9.41
C PRO A 71 -8.12 25.15 -10.14
N GLY A 72 -9.19 24.57 -9.59
CA GLY A 72 -9.95 23.48 -10.18
C GLY A 72 -11.29 23.95 -10.71
N ILE A 73 -11.77 23.33 -11.78
CA ILE A 73 -13.11 23.62 -12.31
C ILE A 73 -14.08 22.64 -11.64
N ASN A 74 -15.06 23.16 -10.90
CA ASN A 74 -16.17 22.36 -10.40
C ASN A 74 -17.46 22.74 -11.10
N TYR A 75 -18.22 21.74 -11.52
CA TYR A 75 -19.53 21.93 -12.12
C TYR A 75 -20.60 21.59 -11.08
N LYS A 76 -21.45 22.57 -10.75
CA LYS A 76 -22.60 22.35 -9.87
C LYS A 76 -23.88 22.53 -10.66
N ARG A 77 -24.72 21.49 -10.73
CA ARG A 77 -26.01 21.51 -11.45
C ARG A 77 -26.86 22.67 -10.93
N GLY A 78 -27.14 23.66 -11.79
CA GLY A 78 -27.89 24.88 -11.47
C GLY A 78 -27.06 26.13 -11.16
N GLN A 79 -25.75 26.05 -10.96
CA GLN A 79 -24.88 27.21 -10.66
C GLN A 79 -23.71 27.41 -11.66
N GLY A 80 -23.65 26.61 -12.72
CA GLY A 80 -22.61 26.68 -13.76
C GLY A 80 -21.24 26.14 -13.32
N PHE A 81 -20.21 26.46 -14.09
CA PHE A 81 -18.81 26.15 -13.77
C PHE A 81 -18.27 27.19 -12.77
N ARG A 82 -17.74 26.74 -11.64
CA ARG A 82 -17.05 27.59 -10.66
C ARG A 82 -15.62 27.12 -10.47
N ILE A 83 -14.70 28.08 -10.39
CA ILE A 83 -13.31 27.80 -10.05
C ILE A 83 -13.24 27.61 -8.53
N ILE A 84 -12.84 26.41 -8.09
CA ILE A 84 -12.63 26.06 -6.69
C ILE A 84 -11.16 25.75 -6.49
N TRP A 85 -10.58 26.34 -5.46
CA TRP A 85 -9.21 26.09 -5.06
C TRP A 85 -9.14 24.80 -4.23
N PHE A 86 -8.42 23.79 -4.72
CA PHE A 86 -8.26 22.52 -3.99
C PHE A 86 -6.79 22.13 -3.84
N ASN A 87 -6.50 21.35 -2.79
CA ASN A 87 -5.14 20.96 -2.41
C ASN A 87 -4.67 19.76 -3.25
N LEU A 88 -4.41 20.00 -4.54
CA LEU A 88 -4.06 18.96 -5.53
C LEU A 88 -2.85 18.11 -5.08
N PHE A 89 -1.74 18.78 -4.71
CA PHE A 89 -0.49 18.11 -4.34
C PHE A 89 -0.57 17.34 -3.02
N LYS A 90 -1.49 17.73 -2.13
CA LYS A 90 -1.69 17.05 -0.84
C LYS A 90 -2.47 15.75 -0.98
N LEU A 91 -3.34 15.66 -1.99
CA LEU A 91 -4.22 14.51 -2.21
C LEU A 91 -3.67 13.52 -3.23
N PHE A 92 -2.96 14.00 -4.25
CA PHE A 92 -2.50 13.17 -5.38
C PHE A 92 -0.99 13.27 -5.69
N PRO A 93 -0.08 13.41 -4.71
CA PRO A 93 1.34 13.64 -4.99
C PRO A 93 1.97 12.47 -5.77
N VAL A 94 1.62 11.22 -5.41
CA VAL A 94 2.13 10.02 -6.08
C VAL A 94 1.64 9.94 -7.53
N LEU A 95 0.33 10.12 -7.76
CA LEU A 95 -0.25 10.05 -9.10
C LEU A 95 0.32 11.11 -10.04
N LEU A 96 0.45 12.36 -9.56
CA LEU A 96 1.06 13.44 -10.34
C LEU A 96 2.52 13.15 -10.68
N THR A 97 3.27 12.60 -9.73
CA THR A 97 4.65 12.19 -9.96
C THR A 97 4.73 11.12 -11.04
N ILE A 98 3.89 10.08 -10.98
CA ILE A 98 3.83 9.03 -12.02
C ILE A 98 3.57 9.65 -13.39
N ILE A 99 2.54 10.49 -13.52
CA ILE A 99 2.16 11.08 -14.81
C ILE A 99 3.31 11.91 -15.40
N ILE A 100 3.95 12.75 -14.58
CA ILE A 100 5.03 13.62 -15.05
C ILE A 100 6.29 12.81 -15.39
N MET A 101 6.69 11.90 -14.50
CA MET A 101 7.89 11.08 -14.73
C MET A 101 7.70 10.12 -15.90
N TRP A 102 6.50 9.58 -16.09
CA TRP A 102 6.18 8.79 -17.27
C TRP A 102 6.25 9.63 -18.55
N GLY A 103 5.76 10.88 -18.51
CA GLY A 103 5.93 11.83 -19.62
C GLY A 103 7.40 12.18 -19.92
N VAL A 104 8.22 12.38 -18.89
CA VAL A 104 9.67 12.58 -19.03
C VAL A 104 10.33 11.35 -19.69
N CYS A 105 10.00 10.14 -19.24
CA CYS A 105 10.46 8.90 -19.87
C CYS A 105 10.00 8.81 -21.34
N GLY A 106 8.78 9.27 -21.66
CA GLY A 106 8.29 9.39 -23.03
C GLY A 106 9.15 10.32 -23.88
N ILE A 107 9.48 11.51 -23.39
CA ILE A 107 10.36 12.47 -24.10
C ILE A 107 11.76 11.90 -24.30
N ILE A 108 12.32 11.23 -23.28
CA ILE A 108 13.64 10.56 -23.37
C ILE A 108 13.61 9.44 -24.43
N THR A 109 12.49 8.70 -24.50
CA THR A 109 12.27 7.64 -25.50
C THR A 109 12.23 8.23 -26.91
N LEU A 110 11.49 9.34 -27.11
CA LEU A 110 11.37 10.02 -28.41
C LEU A 110 12.68 10.60 -28.92
N LYS A 111 13.56 11.06 -28.01
CA LYS A 111 14.88 11.60 -28.35
C LYS A 111 15.95 10.53 -28.53
N ASP A 112 15.59 9.24 -28.43
CA ASP A 112 16.48 8.08 -28.53
C ASP A 112 17.77 8.19 -27.68
N VAL A 113 17.65 8.84 -26.51
CA VAL A 113 18.78 9.04 -25.59
C VAL A 113 19.22 7.74 -24.91
N LEU A 114 18.27 6.81 -24.70
CA LEU A 114 18.51 5.51 -24.08
C LEU A 114 18.56 4.40 -25.12
N PRO A 115 19.40 3.35 -24.94
CA PRO A 115 19.44 2.23 -25.87
C PRO A 115 18.10 1.50 -25.97
N ARG A 116 17.81 0.92 -27.14
CA ARG A 116 16.57 0.18 -27.38
C ARG A 116 16.46 -1.00 -26.42
N GLY A 117 15.28 -1.20 -25.83
CA GLY A 117 15.03 -2.25 -24.82
C GLY A 117 15.38 -1.86 -23.38
N HIS A 118 15.86 -0.63 -23.14
CA HIS A 118 16.14 -0.17 -21.78
C HIS A 118 14.85 -0.10 -20.93
N PRO A 119 14.83 -0.59 -19.67
CA PRO A 119 13.63 -0.69 -18.81
C PRO A 119 12.97 0.66 -18.48
N ALA A 120 13.67 1.75 -18.74
CA ALA A 120 13.19 3.12 -18.57
C ALA A 120 12.46 3.70 -19.79
N ARG A 121 12.53 3.03 -20.95
CA ARG A 121 11.84 3.47 -22.16
C ARG A 121 10.38 3.05 -22.12
N THR A 122 9.54 3.92 -22.67
CA THR A 122 8.07 3.73 -22.67
C THR A 122 7.59 2.85 -23.83
N ASP A 123 8.41 2.67 -24.87
CA ASP A 123 8.09 1.91 -26.08
C ASP A 123 8.17 0.39 -25.91
N VAL A 124 8.96 -0.10 -24.95
CA VAL A 124 9.22 -1.53 -24.72
C VAL A 124 7.95 -2.33 -24.49
N LYS A 125 6.97 -1.74 -23.80
CA LYS A 125 5.74 -2.42 -23.35
C LYS A 125 4.49 -1.92 -24.09
N ILE A 126 4.61 -1.08 -25.13
CA ILE A 126 3.44 -0.53 -25.87
C ILE A 126 2.57 -1.63 -26.48
N LYS A 127 3.17 -2.72 -26.96
CA LYS A 127 2.41 -3.86 -27.51
C LYS A 127 1.38 -4.43 -26.52
N ILE A 128 1.67 -4.38 -25.21
CA ILE A 128 0.72 -4.82 -24.18
C ILE A 128 -0.55 -3.97 -24.21
N LEU A 129 -0.44 -2.67 -24.50
CA LEU A 129 -1.59 -1.77 -24.62
C LEU A 129 -2.37 -2.00 -25.93
N GLU A 130 -1.68 -2.33 -27.02
CA GLU A 130 -2.31 -2.62 -28.32
C GLU A 130 -3.06 -3.96 -28.28
N ASP A 131 -2.40 -5.00 -27.76
CA ASP A 131 -2.91 -6.39 -27.72
C ASP A 131 -3.95 -6.62 -26.60
N SER A 132 -4.06 -5.71 -25.63
CA SER A 132 -5.01 -5.87 -24.53
C SER A 132 -6.45 -5.59 -24.95
N ASP A 133 -7.35 -6.53 -24.62
CA ASP A 133 -8.79 -6.34 -24.75
C ASP A 133 -9.26 -5.11 -23.97
N TRP A 134 -10.34 -4.47 -24.44
CA TRP A 134 -10.95 -3.33 -23.76
C TRP A 134 -11.62 -3.72 -22.45
N PHE A 135 -12.32 -4.85 -22.44
CA PHE A 135 -13.08 -5.34 -21.30
C PHE A 135 -12.71 -6.78 -20.99
N ARG A 136 -12.37 -7.04 -19.73
CA ARG A 136 -12.14 -8.38 -19.22
C ARG A 136 -12.77 -8.48 -17.84
N ILE A 137 -13.72 -9.38 -17.68
CA ILE A 137 -14.30 -9.68 -16.37
C ILE A 137 -13.52 -10.87 -15.82
N PRO A 138 -12.67 -10.69 -14.80
CA PRO A 138 -12.02 -11.84 -14.18
C PRO A 138 -13.09 -12.70 -13.50
N TYR A 139 -12.87 -14.02 -13.46
CA TYR A 139 -13.78 -14.98 -12.83
C TYR A 139 -13.01 -15.85 -11.84
N PRO A 140 -13.68 -16.44 -10.82
CA PRO A 140 -13.00 -17.19 -9.78
C PRO A 140 -12.42 -18.47 -10.38
N GLY A 141 -11.21 -18.85 -9.96
CA GLY A 141 -10.53 -20.05 -10.46
C GLY A 141 -9.95 -19.94 -11.87
N GLN A 142 -9.88 -18.72 -12.45
CA GLN A 142 -9.28 -18.50 -13.78
C GLN A 142 -7.82 -18.98 -13.88
N TRP A 143 -7.11 -19.08 -12.77
CA TRP A 143 -5.70 -19.50 -12.68
C TRP A 143 -5.51 -20.94 -12.21
N GLY A 144 -6.60 -21.72 -12.15
CA GLY A 144 -6.59 -23.10 -11.66
C GLY A 144 -7.14 -23.25 -10.24
N MET A 145 -7.16 -24.49 -9.75
CA MET A 145 -7.62 -24.82 -8.40
C MET A 145 -6.60 -24.40 -7.34
N PRO A 146 -7.05 -23.88 -6.18
CA PRO A 146 -6.14 -23.54 -5.08
C PRO A 146 -5.37 -24.77 -4.61
N THR A 147 -4.04 -24.68 -4.61
CA THR A 147 -3.16 -25.68 -4.00
C THR A 147 -2.77 -25.23 -2.60
N VAL A 148 -2.70 -26.17 -1.66
CA VAL A 148 -2.37 -25.89 -0.27
C VAL A 148 -1.08 -26.62 0.09
N SER A 149 -0.06 -25.87 0.46
CA SER A 149 1.19 -26.40 1.01
C SER A 149 1.39 -25.90 2.44
N ALA A 150 1.97 -26.73 3.31
CA ALA A 150 2.20 -26.33 4.71
C ALA A 150 3.09 -25.08 4.81
N SER A 151 4.15 -25.02 4.00
CA SER A 151 5.06 -23.87 3.92
C SER A 151 4.33 -22.60 3.45
N GLY A 152 3.49 -22.70 2.41
CA GLY A 152 2.70 -21.59 1.92
C GLY A 152 1.68 -21.10 2.95
N VAL A 153 1.01 -22.01 3.66
CA VAL A 153 0.07 -21.66 4.73
C VAL A 153 0.77 -20.92 5.86
N LEU A 154 1.94 -21.40 6.32
CA LEU A 154 2.69 -20.74 7.40
C LEU A 154 3.21 -19.36 6.97
N GLY A 155 3.76 -19.24 5.76
CA GLY A 155 4.21 -17.95 5.22
C GLY A 155 3.07 -16.94 5.10
N MET A 156 1.94 -17.35 4.53
CA MET A 156 0.77 -16.49 4.40
C MET A 156 0.11 -16.16 5.75
N LEU A 157 0.17 -17.07 6.73
CA LEU A 157 -0.33 -16.81 8.08
C LEU A 157 0.44 -15.66 8.74
N ALA A 158 1.76 -15.65 8.62
CA ALA A 158 2.60 -14.56 9.13
C ALA A 158 2.22 -13.20 8.51
N GLY A 159 2.07 -13.15 7.18
CA GLY A 159 1.65 -11.92 6.48
C GLY A 159 0.26 -11.44 6.90
N VAL A 160 -0.70 -12.35 7.03
CA VAL A 160 -2.06 -12.06 7.49
C VAL A 160 -2.08 -11.52 8.92
N LEU A 161 -1.27 -12.08 9.81
CA LEU A 161 -1.14 -11.59 11.19
C LEU A 161 -0.52 -10.18 11.22
N ALA A 162 0.52 -9.93 10.42
CA ALA A 162 1.12 -8.61 10.30
C ALA A 162 0.11 -7.56 9.79
N CYS A 163 -0.64 -7.88 8.72
CA CYS A 163 -1.71 -7.01 8.20
C CYS A 163 -2.81 -6.76 9.24
N THR A 164 -3.18 -7.80 10.00
CA THR A 164 -4.18 -7.68 11.07
C THR A 164 -3.71 -6.71 12.16
N VAL A 165 -2.44 -6.80 12.59
CA VAL A 165 -1.85 -5.86 13.56
C VAL A 165 -1.82 -4.43 13.01
N GLU A 166 -1.44 -4.28 11.74
CA GLU A 166 -1.44 -2.99 11.06
C GLU A 166 -2.85 -2.37 11.03
N SER A 167 -3.86 -3.11 10.59
CA SER A 167 -5.25 -2.63 10.52
C SER A 167 -5.82 -2.22 11.87
N ILE A 168 -5.49 -2.95 12.94
CA ILE A 168 -5.89 -2.60 14.32
C ILE A 168 -5.35 -1.23 14.73
N SER A 169 -4.13 -0.89 14.31
CA SER A 169 -3.50 0.39 14.65
C SER A 169 -4.22 1.59 14.01
N TYR A 170 -4.88 1.37 12.87
CA TYR A 170 -5.57 2.42 12.13
C TYR A 170 -6.99 2.71 12.66
N TYR A 171 -7.72 1.73 13.19
CA TYR A 171 -9.13 1.95 13.58
C TYR A 171 -9.33 3.07 14.62
N PRO A 172 -8.56 3.14 15.73
CA PRO A 172 -8.68 4.23 16.69
C PRO A 172 -8.27 5.58 16.08
N THR A 173 -7.25 5.57 15.22
CA THR A 173 -6.74 6.77 14.52
C THR A 173 -7.80 7.38 13.61
N VAL A 174 -8.46 6.54 12.79
CA VAL A 174 -9.55 6.97 11.91
C VAL A 174 -10.76 7.45 12.72
N ALA A 175 -11.13 6.74 13.78
CA ALA A 175 -12.25 7.14 14.65
C ALA A 175 -12.01 8.54 15.25
N LYS A 176 -10.80 8.79 15.76
CA LYS A 176 -10.39 10.11 16.28
C LYS A 176 -10.42 11.19 15.20
N MET A 177 -9.90 10.89 14.00
CA MET A 177 -9.92 11.83 12.87
C MET A 177 -11.34 12.19 12.39
N CYS A 178 -12.27 11.25 12.52
CA CYS A 178 -13.67 11.44 12.14
C CYS A 178 -14.54 12.03 13.26
N GLY A 179 -13.99 12.29 14.46
CA GLY A 179 -14.76 12.74 15.63
C GLY A 179 -15.73 11.68 16.17
N ALA A 180 -15.49 10.40 15.88
CA ALA A 180 -16.28 9.28 16.35
C ALA A 180 -15.75 8.73 17.69
N PRO A 181 -16.61 8.12 18.53
CA PRO A 181 -16.14 7.43 19.73
C PRO A 181 -15.18 6.29 19.37
N PRO A 182 -14.28 5.89 20.30
CA PRO A 182 -13.39 4.75 20.08
C PRO A 182 -14.17 3.51 19.63
N PRO A 183 -13.68 2.78 18.61
CA PRO A 183 -14.41 1.65 18.05
C PRO A 183 -14.54 0.55 19.12
N PRO A 184 -15.77 0.07 19.40
CA PRO A 184 -15.95 -1.01 20.35
C PRO A 184 -15.38 -2.32 19.79
N VAL A 185 -14.97 -3.24 20.68
CA VAL A 185 -14.27 -4.49 20.30
C VAL A 185 -15.03 -5.30 19.25
N HIS A 186 -16.37 -5.40 19.36
CA HIS A 186 -17.18 -6.11 18.38
C HIS A 186 -17.13 -5.50 16.97
N ALA A 187 -16.94 -4.18 16.85
CA ALA A 187 -16.77 -3.52 15.56
C ALA A 187 -15.38 -3.82 14.95
N ILE A 188 -14.33 -3.84 15.79
CA ILE A 188 -12.97 -4.24 15.38
C ILE A 188 -12.97 -5.68 14.87
N ASN A 189 -13.58 -6.59 15.62
CA ASN A 189 -13.73 -8.00 15.27
C ASN A 189 -14.41 -8.19 13.91
N ARG A 190 -15.51 -7.46 13.67
CA ARG A 190 -16.22 -7.46 12.37
C ARG A 190 -15.38 -6.87 11.25
N GLY A 191 -14.58 -5.84 11.52
CA GLY A 191 -13.65 -5.25 10.58
C GLY A 191 -12.62 -6.28 10.09
N ILE A 192 -11.91 -6.91 11.02
CA ILE A 192 -10.92 -7.96 10.71
C ILE A 192 -11.57 -9.18 10.04
N GLY A 193 -12.77 -9.58 10.46
CA GLY A 193 -13.52 -10.66 9.81
C GLY A 193 -13.86 -10.33 8.35
N THR A 194 -14.25 -9.08 8.07
CA THR A 194 -14.57 -8.61 6.71
C THR A 194 -13.31 -8.51 5.85
N GLU A 195 -12.19 -8.06 6.42
CA GLU A 195 -10.88 -8.06 5.76
C GLU A 195 -10.44 -9.49 5.39
N GLY A 196 -10.61 -10.44 6.30
CA GLY A 196 -10.33 -11.85 6.02
C GLY A 196 -11.18 -12.41 4.88
N LEU A 197 -12.46 -12.00 4.78
CA LEU A 197 -13.34 -12.37 3.66
C LEU A 197 -12.87 -11.73 2.36
N GLY A 198 -12.48 -10.45 2.40
CA GLY A 198 -11.88 -9.74 1.26
C GLY A 198 -10.66 -10.48 0.74
N THR A 199 -9.73 -10.85 1.62
CA THR A 199 -8.52 -11.62 1.29
C THR A 199 -8.87 -13.01 0.72
N MET A 200 -9.93 -13.66 1.21
CA MET A 200 -10.39 -14.94 0.67
C MET A 200 -10.95 -14.79 -0.75
N LEU A 201 -11.79 -13.77 -1.00
CA LEU A 201 -12.32 -13.48 -2.33
C LEU A 201 -11.18 -13.09 -3.30
N ALA A 202 -10.22 -12.29 -2.82
CA ALA A 202 -9.02 -11.91 -3.57
C ALA A 202 -8.18 -13.12 -3.97
N GLY A 203 -8.10 -14.14 -3.10
CA GLY A 203 -7.47 -15.43 -3.40
C GLY A 203 -8.25 -16.25 -4.44
N LEU A 204 -9.59 -16.30 -4.36
CA LEU A 204 -10.44 -17.02 -5.32
C LEU A 204 -10.37 -16.44 -6.73
N TRP A 205 -10.28 -15.11 -6.85
CA TRP A 205 -10.07 -14.41 -8.12
C TRP A 205 -8.61 -14.43 -8.60
N GLY A 206 -7.71 -14.92 -7.76
CA GLY A 206 -6.28 -15.03 -8.01
C GLY A 206 -5.59 -13.69 -8.23
N SER A 207 -5.91 -12.70 -7.38
CA SER A 207 -5.23 -11.40 -7.37
C SER A 207 -3.76 -11.46 -6.93
N GLY A 208 -3.31 -12.60 -6.39
CA GLY A 208 -1.96 -12.79 -5.85
C GLY A 208 -1.66 -12.01 -4.57
N ASN A 209 -2.61 -11.24 -4.05
CA ASN A 209 -2.42 -10.33 -2.92
C ASN A 209 -3.57 -10.43 -1.91
N GLY A 210 -3.31 -10.03 -0.66
CA GLY A 210 -4.33 -9.93 0.37
C GLY A 210 -4.99 -8.55 0.45
N THR A 211 -6.11 -8.44 1.15
CA THR A 211 -6.71 -7.14 1.47
C THR A 211 -6.27 -6.68 2.86
N ASN A 212 -6.06 -5.37 3.01
CA ASN A 212 -5.64 -4.73 4.25
C ASN A 212 -6.24 -3.32 4.35
N THR A 213 -6.27 -2.73 5.54
CA THR A 213 -6.61 -1.32 5.73
C THR A 213 -5.45 -0.44 5.28
N PHE A 214 -5.62 0.31 4.19
CA PHE A 214 -4.58 1.18 3.64
C PHE A 214 -4.35 2.44 4.50
N GLY A 215 -3.14 2.60 5.02
CA GLY A 215 -2.72 3.77 5.79
C GLY A 215 -2.76 5.09 5.01
N GLU A 216 -2.57 5.04 3.69
CA GLU A 216 -2.69 6.20 2.80
C GLU A 216 -4.11 6.78 2.80
N ASN A 217 -5.13 5.90 2.84
CA ASN A 217 -6.52 6.32 2.95
C ASN A 217 -6.81 6.97 4.31
N VAL A 218 -6.18 6.47 5.39
CA VAL A 218 -6.24 7.10 6.72
C VAL A 218 -5.64 8.50 6.68
N GLY A 219 -4.47 8.66 6.03
CA GLY A 219 -3.84 9.96 5.81
C GLY A 219 -4.73 10.92 5.00
N ALA A 220 -5.36 10.43 3.94
CA ALA A 220 -6.29 11.21 3.12
C ALA A 220 -7.51 11.70 3.91
N ILE A 221 -8.06 10.89 4.83
CA ILE A 221 -9.12 11.34 5.76
C ILE A 221 -8.59 12.44 6.67
N GLY A 222 -7.38 12.28 7.21
CA GLY A 222 -6.72 13.27 8.04
C GLY A 222 -6.56 14.64 7.37
N VAL A 223 -6.32 14.65 6.06
CA VAL A 223 -6.19 15.86 5.23
C VAL A 223 -7.54 16.43 4.82
N THR A 224 -8.39 15.60 4.20
CA THR A 224 -9.67 16.04 3.61
C THR A 224 -10.70 16.41 4.67
N LYS A 225 -10.55 15.85 5.88
CA LYS A 225 -11.57 15.88 6.94
C LYS A 225 -12.91 15.26 6.49
N VAL A 226 -12.89 14.38 5.50
CA VAL A 226 -14.07 13.68 4.99
C VAL A 226 -14.05 12.22 5.43
N GLY A 227 -14.71 11.92 6.56
CA GLY A 227 -14.91 10.56 7.07
C GLY A 227 -16.17 9.86 6.55
N SER A 228 -16.71 10.29 5.40
CA SER A 228 -18.01 9.81 4.90
C SER A 228 -17.91 8.44 4.24
N ARG A 229 -18.74 7.49 4.69
CA ARG A 229 -18.84 6.13 4.10
C ARG A 229 -19.23 6.15 2.62
N ARG A 230 -19.99 7.16 2.18
CA ARG A 230 -20.42 7.30 0.78
C ARG A 230 -19.24 7.50 -0.16
N VAL A 231 -18.20 8.22 0.28
CA VAL A 231 -16.99 8.44 -0.54
C VAL A 231 -16.31 7.10 -0.82
N ILE A 232 -16.20 6.24 0.20
CA ILE A 232 -15.63 4.90 0.06
C ILE A 232 -16.50 4.00 -0.83
N GLN A 233 -17.83 4.09 -0.73
CA GLN A 233 -18.75 3.35 -1.60
C GLN A 233 -18.59 3.75 -3.08
N TYR A 234 -18.53 5.05 -3.39
CA TYR A 234 -18.28 5.53 -4.75
C TYR A 234 -16.89 5.10 -5.25
N ALA A 235 -15.86 5.19 -4.41
CA ALA A 235 -14.52 4.72 -4.74
C ALA A 235 -14.51 3.22 -5.07
N CYS A 236 -15.22 2.38 -4.30
CA CYS A 236 -15.36 0.95 -4.57
C CYS A 236 -16.01 0.68 -5.93
N VAL A 237 -17.10 1.38 -6.27
CA VAL A 237 -17.75 1.23 -7.59
C VAL A 237 -16.78 1.64 -8.71
N LEU A 238 -16.04 2.73 -8.56
CA LEU A 238 -15.04 3.15 -9.54
C LEU A 238 -13.90 2.14 -9.70
N MET A 239 -13.41 1.56 -8.60
CA MET A 239 -12.36 0.53 -8.63
C MET A 239 -12.86 -0.76 -9.30
N LEU A 240 -14.12 -1.16 -9.07
CA LEU A 240 -14.72 -2.30 -9.78
C LEU A 240 -14.83 -2.04 -11.28
N LEU A 241 -15.28 -0.85 -11.68
CA LEU A 241 -15.34 -0.47 -13.10
C LEU A 241 -13.93 -0.45 -13.74
N GLN A 242 -12.94 0.11 -13.05
CA GLN A 242 -11.54 0.10 -13.48
C GLN A 242 -10.98 -1.31 -13.62
N GLY A 243 -11.34 -2.23 -12.72
CA GLY A 243 -10.94 -3.64 -12.80
C GLY A 243 -11.50 -4.38 -14.01
N VAL A 244 -12.66 -3.97 -14.53
CA VAL A 244 -13.27 -4.54 -15.76
C VAL A 244 -12.64 -3.96 -17.03
N ILE A 245 -12.16 -2.71 -16.97
CA ILE A 245 -11.50 -2.03 -18.09
C ILE A 245 -10.03 -2.48 -18.14
N ASN A 246 -9.76 -3.55 -18.88
CA ASN A 246 -8.45 -4.19 -18.91
C ASN A 246 -7.33 -3.28 -19.48
N LYS A 247 -7.67 -2.34 -20.39
CA LYS A 247 -6.72 -1.31 -20.84
C LYS A 247 -6.22 -0.40 -19.72
N PHE A 248 -7.05 -0.14 -18.70
CA PHE A 248 -6.61 0.62 -17.54
C PHE A 248 -5.50 -0.13 -16.79
N GLY A 249 -5.64 -1.45 -16.64
CA GLY A 249 -4.58 -2.33 -16.11
C GLY A 249 -3.32 -2.31 -16.98
N ALA A 250 -3.47 -2.39 -18.31
CA ALA A 250 -2.35 -2.33 -19.25
C ALA A 250 -1.53 -1.03 -19.10
N VAL A 251 -2.19 0.11 -18.87
CA VAL A 251 -1.52 1.40 -18.61
C VAL A 251 -0.61 1.35 -17.38
N PHE A 252 -0.97 0.62 -16.31
CA PHE A 252 -0.08 0.48 -15.15
C PHE A 252 1.12 -0.42 -15.44
N ILE A 253 0.97 -1.44 -16.29
CA ILE A 253 2.05 -2.38 -16.64
C ILE A 253 3.15 -1.70 -17.46
N ILE A 254 2.78 -0.70 -18.29
CA ILE A 254 3.73 0.04 -19.13
C ILE A 254 4.47 1.15 -18.39
N ILE A 255 4.14 1.42 -17.11
CA ILE A 255 4.90 2.37 -16.30
C ILE A 255 6.35 1.86 -16.19
N PRO A 256 7.35 2.71 -16.50
CA PRO A 256 8.74 2.28 -16.42
C PRO A 256 9.14 1.84 -15.00
N GLU A 257 9.85 0.71 -14.91
CA GLU A 257 10.28 0.11 -13.64
C GLU A 257 11.08 1.07 -12.74
N PRO A 258 12.01 1.91 -13.25
CA PRO A 258 12.71 2.88 -12.41
C PRO A 258 11.79 3.90 -11.74
N VAL A 259 10.70 4.30 -12.40
CA VAL A 259 9.71 5.23 -11.81
C VAL A 259 8.98 4.53 -10.66
N VAL A 260 8.57 3.29 -10.86
CA VAL A 260 7.95 2.47 -9.81
C VAL A 260 8.93 2.27 -8.63
N GLY A 261 10.19 1.98 -8.91
CA GLY A 261 11.24 1.85 -7.89
C GLY A 261 11.43 3.11 -7.06
N GLY A 262 11.49 4.29 -7.68
CA GLY A 262 11.58 5.56 -6.96
C GLY A 262 10.38 5.83 -6.04
N ILE A 263 9.17 5.45 -6.48
CA ILE A 263 7.96 5.55 -5.66
C ILE A 263 8.00 4.57 -4.48
N PHE A 264 8.41 3.32 -4.72
CA PHE A 264 8.55 2.30 -3.67
C PHE A 264 9.54 2.73 -2.58
N CYS A 265 10.66 3.37 -2.94
CA CYS A 265 11.59 3.92 -1.95
C CYS A 265 10.90 4.89 -0.97
N VAL A 266 10.05 5.79 -1.48
CA VAL A 266 9.34 6.76 -0.64
C VAL A 266 8.18 6.10 0.11
N MET A 267 7.38 5.27 -0.56
CA MET A 267 6.20 4.63 0.04
C MET A 267 6.58 3.68 1.18
N PHE A 268 7.56 2.79 0.97
CA PHE A 268 8.02 1.87 2.02
C PHE A 268 8.71 2.60 3.17
N GLY A 269 9.42 3.70 2.88
CA GLY A 269 9.95 4.61 3.90
C GLY A 269 8.84 5.25 4.75
N MET A 270 7.76 5.71 4.12
CA MET A 270 6.60 6.28 4.81
C MET A 270 5.86 5.24 5.67
N ILE A 271 5.66 4.02 5.17
CA ILE A 271 5.08 2.91 5.95
C ILE A 271 5.93 2.62 7.19
N THR A 272 7.25 2.57 7.01
CA THR A 272 8.20 2.42 8.13
C THR A 272 8.02 3.54 9.15
N ALA A 273 7.94 4.79 8.69
CA ALA A 273 7.73 5.95 9.57
C ALA A 273 6.38 5.92 10.31
N PHE A 274 5.31 5.43 9.67
CA PHE A 274 4.02 5.25 10.34
C PHE A 274 4.10 4.23 11.47
N GLY A 275 4.80 3.10 11.26
CA GLY A 275 5.07 2.13 12.33
C GLY A 275 5.82 2.77 13.50
N LEU A 276 6.89 3.52 13.20
CA LEU A 276 7.67 4.25 14.21
C LEU A 276 6.88 5.35 14.92
N SER A 277 5.86 5.94 14.29
CA SER A 277 5.04 6.98 14.92
C SER A 277 4.28 6.49 16.15
N ALA A 278 4.02 5.17 16.27
CA ALA A 278 3.41 4.57 17.46
C ALA A 278 4.34 4.58 18.69
N LEU A 279 5.64 4.88 18.51
CA LEU A 279 6.59 5.10 19.62
C LEU A 279 6.18 6.25 20.52
N GLN A 280 5.39 7.21 20.03
CA GLN A 280 4.85 8.30 20.85
C GLN A 280 3.99 7.81 22.04
N TYR A 281 3.53 6.55 21.99
CA TYR A 281 2.73 5.91 23.04
C TYR A 281 3.54 4.92 23.90
N VAL A 282 4.87 4.87 23.75
CA VAL A 282 5.76 3.96 24.48
C VAL A 282 6.71 4.76 25.39
N GLU A 283 6.88 4.29 26.62
CA GLU A 283 7.89 4.85 27.54
C GLU A 283 9.30 4.41 27.12
N LEU A 284 10.02 5.32 26.45
CA LEU A 284 11.37 5.07 25.92
C LEU A 284 12.49 5.20 26.97
N ASN A 285 12.21 5.71 28.17
CA ASN A 285 13.21 5.74 29.25
C ASN A 285 13.39 4.35 29.91
N SER A 286 12.50 3.40 29.65
CA SER A 286 12.62 2.04 30.18
C SER A 286 13.58 1.21 29.34
N SER A 287 14.69 0.75 29.94
CA SER A 287 15.65 -0.17 29.32
C SER A 287 15.00 -1.44 28.79
N ARG A 288 13.96 -1.95 29.47
CA ARG A 288 13.17 -3.10 29.03
C ARG A 288 12.46 -2.83 27.71
N ASN A 289 11.82 -1.67 27.56
CA ASN A 289 11.08 -1.32 26.35
C ASN A 289 12.04 -1.11 25.18
N LEU A 290 13.18 -0.45 25.42
CA LEU A 290 14.24 -0.29 24.43
C LEU A 290 14.80 -1.63 23.95
N TYR A 291 15.05 -2.56 24.88
CA TYR A 291 15.49 -3.91 24.54
C TYR A 291 14.49 -4.64 23.65
N ILE A 292 13.20 -4.62 24.01
CA ILE A 292 12.15 -5.29 23.22
C ILE A 292 12.08 -4.70 21.81
N ILE A 293 12.03 -3.38 21.66
CA ILE A 293 11.99 -2.72 20.34
C ILE A 293 13.23 -3.07 19.52
N GLY A 294 14.42 -2.88 20.10
CA GLY A 294 15.69 -3.08 19.40
C GLY A 294 15.89 -4.53 18.97
N PHE A 295 15.63 -5.48 19.87
CA PHE A 295 15.74 -6.90 19.55
C PHE A 295 14.72 -7.33 18.48
N SER A 296 13.44 -6.96 18.62
CA SER A 296 12.42 -7.32 17.64
C SER A 296 12.69 -6.74 16.25
N MET A 297 13.16 -5.50 16.17
CA MET A 297 13.54 -4.87 14.89
C MET A 297 14.76 -5.59 14.27
N PHE A 298 15.84 -5.75 15.03
CA PHE A 298 17.08 -6.28 14.49
C PHE A 298 17.00 -7.77 14.14
N PHE A 299 16.46 -8.59 15.06
CA PHE A 299 16.40 -10.04 14.87
C PHE A 299 15.52 -10.43 13.68
N SER A 300 14.47 -9.66 13.40
CA SER A 300 13.61 -9.87 12.23
C SER A 300 14.32 -9.70 10.88
N LEU A 301 15.43 -8.98 10.83
CA LEU A 301 16.25 -8.83 9.62
C LEU A 301 17.36 -9.88 9.59
N VAL A 302 17.92 -10.21 10.75
CA VAL A 302 19.00 -11.19 10.89
C VAL A 302 18.54 -12.59 10.53
N LEU A 303 17.44 -13.06 11.13
CA LEU A 303 17.00 -14.44 10.97
C LEU A 303 16.64 -14.79 9.51
N PRO A 304 15.80 -14.01 8.79
CA PRO A 304 15.51 -14.29 7.38
C PRO A 304 16.76 -14.26 6.51
N LYS A 305 17.66 -13.29 6.72
CA LYS A 305 18.91 -13.20 5.95
C LYS A 305 19.79 -14.43 6.16
N TRP A 306 19.91 -14.93 7.40
CA TRP A 306 20.66 -16.14 7.68
C TRP A 306 20.01 -17.40 7.08
N MET A 307 18.67 -17.52 7.16
CA MET A 307 17.92 -18.64 6.58
C MET A 307 18.03 -18.68 5.06
N VAL A 308 17.98 -17.53 4.38
CA VAL A 308 18.17 -17.46 2.91
C VAL A 308 19.58 -17.90 2.51
N ALA A 309 20.60 -17.60 3.34
CA ALA A 309 21.96 -18.05 3.11
C ALA A 309 22.19 -19.54 3.44
N HIS A 310 21.30 -20.17 4.23
CA HIS A 310 21.42 -21.57 4.68
C HIS A 310 20.09 -22.32 4.50
N PRO A 311 19.64 -22.57 3.26
CA PRO A 311 18.35 -23.18 2.99
C PRO A 311 18.20 -24.60 3.56
N ASP A 312 19.30 -25.34 3.73
CA ASP A 312 19.30 -26.72 4.22
C ASP A 312 19.45 -26.84 5.75
N ALA A 313 19.46 -25.72 6.48
CA ALA A 313 19.69 -25.72 7.93
C ALA A 313 18.51 -26.28 8.74
N ILE A 314 17.30 -26.30 8.18
CA ILE A 314 16.09 -26.83 8.81
C ILE A 314 15.54 -27.93 7.88
N GLN A 315 15.82 -29.19 8.24
CA GLN A 315 15.26 -30.38 7.57
C GLN A 315 13.86 -30.70 8.06
#